data_AF-A0A1H1RF38-F1
#
_entry.id   AF-A0A1H1RF38-F1
#
_cell.length_a   1.000
_cell.length_b   1.000
_cell.length_c   1.000
_cell.angle_alpha   90.00
_cell.angle_beta   90.00
_cell.angle_gamma   90.00
#
_symmetry.space_group_name_H-M   'P 1'
#
loop_
_entity.id
_entity.type
_entity.pdbx_description
1 polymer ?
#
loop_
_entity_poly.entity_id
_entity_poly.type
_entity_poly.pdbx_seq_one_letter_code
_entity_poly.pdbx_strand_id
1 'polypeptide(L)' 'MQEHLPKDKDPNEVQEWGWTIQEFVIENFWYLLAILILLGLFFFARHRWNVRNSRKYKN' A
#
# COMPACT_ATOMS: atom_id res chain seq x y z
N MET A 1 31.13 -0.15 -35.48
CA MET A 1 30.96 0.89 -34.44
C MET A 1 29.78 0.44 -33.60
N GLN A 2 30.01 -0.07 -32.39
CA GLN A 2 28.91 -0.46 -31.49
C GLN A 2 28.16 0.81 -31.11
N GLU A 3 26.86 0.87 -31.45
CA GLU A 3 25.91 1.79 -30.84
C GLU A 3 26.05 1.67 -29.33
N HIS A 4 26.66 2.70 -28.73
CA HIS A 4 26.67 3.02 -27.31
C HIS A 4 25.46 2.41 -26.60
N LEU A 5 25.71 1.34 -25.84
CA LEU A 5 24.77 0.89 -24.82
C LEU A 5 24.46 2.13 -23.96
N PRO A 6 23.18 2.47 -23.70
CA PRO A 6 22.86 3.58 -22.83
C PRO A 6 23.66 3.36 -21.55
N LYS A 7 24.49 4.34 -21.19
CA LYS A 7 25.27 4.28 -19.97
C LYS A 7 24.27 4.03 -18.84
N ASP A 8 24.46 2.97 -18.07
CA ASP A 8 23.59 2.70 -16.94
C ASP A 8 23.48 3.97 -16.12
N LYS A 9 22.24 4.38 -15.83
CA LYS A 9 22.02 5.53 -14.95
C LYS A 9 22.67 5.18 -13.62
N ASP A 10 23.49 6.09 -13.12
CA ASP A 10 24.03 5.96 -11.76
C ASP A 10 22.85 5.74 -10.81
N PRO A 11 22.89 4.68 -9.99
CA PRO A 11 21.80 4.38 -9.08
C PRO A 11 21.64 5.54 -8.10
N ASN A 12 20.40 5.94 -7.85
CA ASN A 12 20.10 6.91 -6.80
C ASN A 12 20.40 6.28 -5.43
N GLU A 13 20.63 7.07 -4.37
CA GLU A 13 20.98 6.55 -3.03
C GLU A 13 20.01 5.45 -2.54
N VAL A 14 18.72 5.60 -2.84
CA VAL A 14 17.65 4.61 -2.57
C VAL A 14 17.83 3.30 -3.34
N GLN A 15 18.35 3.35 -4.56
CA GLN A 15 18.59 2.16 -5.38
C GLN A 15 19.87 1.41 -4.95
N GLU A 16 20.81 2.10 -4.31
CA GLU A 16 22.01 1.48 -3.75
C GLU A 16 21.76 0.82 -2.39
N TRP A 17 21.01 1.48 -1.50
CA TRP A 17 20.91 1.08 -0.09
C TRP A 17 19.49 0.74 0.39
N GLY A 18 18.48 0.89 -0.47
CA GLY A 18 17.07 0.72 -0.14
C GLY A 18 16.51 1.92 0.63
N TRP A 19 15.25 1.82 1.04
CA TRP A 19 14.60 2.86 1.84
C TRP A 19 14.84 2.66 3.34
N THR A 20 15.07 3.75 4.05
CA THR A 20 14.77 3.80 5.49
C THR A 20 13.26 3.74 5.73
N ILE A 21 12.82 3.36 6.94
CA ILE A 21 11.38 3.27 7.25
C ILE A 21 10.66 4.61 7.02
N GLN A 22 11.31 5.74 7.33
CA GLN A 22 10.74 7.06 7.11
C GLN A 22 10.55 7.35 5.62
N GLU A 23 11.58 7.11 4.80
CA GLU A 23 11.51 7.32 3.34
C GLU A 23 10.47 6.42 2.70
N PHE A 24 10.39 5.15 3.12
CA PHE A 24 9.37 4.22 2.64
C PHE A 24 7.96 4.78 2.85
N VAL A 25 7.68 5.31 4.05
CA VAL A 25 6.36 5.87 4.37
C VAL A 25 6.06 7.13 3.57
N ILE A 26 7.04 8.01 3.39
CA ILE A 26 6.88 9.26 2.63
C ILE A 26 6.63 8.95 1.14
N GLU A 27 7.48 8.12 0.54
CA GLU A 27 7.42 7.76 -0.88
C GLU A 27 6.14 6.98 -1.23
N ASN A 28 5.63 6.19 -0.28
CA ASN A 28 4.46 5.33 -0.49
C ASN A 28 3.18 5.84 0.20
N PHE A 29 3.16 7.09 0.65
CA PHE A 29 2.07 7.65 1.45
C PHE A 29 0.68 7.41 0.85
N TRP A 30 0.52 7.64 -0.46
CA TRP A 30 -0.76 7.45 -1.16
C TRP A 30 -1.20 5.99 -1.24
N TYR A 31 -0.25 5.06 -1.43
CA TYR A 31 -0.55 3.63 -1.43
C TYR A 31 -0.97 3.17 -0.03
N LEU A 32 -0.27 3.62 1.01
CA LEU A 32 -0.63 3.34 2.39
C LEU A 32 -2.02 3.89 2.73
N LEU A 33 -2.33 5.11 2.29
CA LEU A 33 -3.66 5.70 2.45
C LEU A 33 -4.74 4.87 1.75
N ALA A 34 -4.50 4.42 0.52
CA ALA A 34 -5.45 3.59 -0.22
C ALA A 34 -5.72 2.25 0.50
N ILE A 35 -4.68 1.61 1.05
CA ILE A 35 -4.81 0.39 1.86
C ILE A 35 -5.66 0.66 3.10
N LEU A 36 -5.43 1.76 3.81
CA LEU A 36 -6.22 2.13 4.98
C LEU A 36 -7.71 2.34 4.63
N ILE A 37 -8.01 2.98 3.50
CA ILE A 37 -9.38 3.16 3.02
C ILE A 37 -10.04 1.80 2.72
N LEU A 38 -9.34 0.91 2.01
CA LEU A 38 -9.85 -0.43 1.69
C LEU A 38 -10.13 -1.23 2.96
N LEU A 39 -9.22 -1.20 3.94
CA LEU A 39 -9.43 -1.83 5.23
C LEU A 39 -10.65 -1.22 5.94
N GLY A 40 -10.75 0.11 5.98
CA GLY A 40 -11.89 0.80 6.59
C GLY A 40 -13.23 0.40 5.97
N LEU A 41 -13.31 0.33 4.64
CA LEU A 41 -14.49 -0.14 3.92
C LEU A 41 -14.81 -1.60 4.23
N PHE A 42 -13.80 -2.48 4.23
CA PHE A 42 -13.97 -3.89 4.56
C PHE A 42 -14.52 -4.07 5.98
N PHE A 43 -13.91 -3.42 6.97
CA PHE A 43 -14.36 -3.49 8.36
C PHE A 43 -15.75 -2.89 8.54
N PHE A 44 -16.06 -1.77 7.88
CA PHE A 44 -17.39 -1.16 7.91
C PHE A 44 -18.45 -2.12 7.36
N ALA A 45 -18.21 -2.72 6.19
CA ALA A 45 -19.12 -3.67 5.58
C ALA A 45 -19.29 -4.93 6.45
N ARG A 46 -18.18 -5.47 6.98
CA ARG A 46 -18.17 -6.63 7.88
C ARG A 46 -18.94 -6.36 9.17
N HIS A 47 -18.75 -5.19 9.78
CA HIS A 47 -19.48 -4.77 10.98
C HIS A 47 -20.98 -4.66 10.69
N ARG A 48 -21.37 -4.02 9.59
CA ARG A 48 -22.78 -3.91 9.19
C ARG A 48 -23.43 -5.27 8.92
N TRP A 49 -22.69 -6.21 8.32
CA TRP A 49 -23.14 -7.59 8.17
C TRP A 49 -23.38 -8.25 9.52
N ASN A 50 -22.41 -8.17 10.43
CA ASN A 50 -22.52 -8.76 11.77
C ASN A 50 -23.75 -8.25 12.52
N VAL A 51 -23.98 -6.94 12.54
CA VAL A 51 -25.16 -6.36 13.21
C VAL A 51 -26.47 -6.89 12.63
N ARG A 52 -26.56 -7.06 11.31
CA ARG A 52 -27.75 -7.63 10.66
C ARG A 52 -27.92 -9.12 10.93
N ASN A 53 -26.83 -9.88 10.89
CA ASN A 53 -26.86 -11.33 11.07
C ASN A 53 -27.16 -11.71 12.54
N SER A 54 -26.58 -10.99 13.51
CA SER A 54 -26.85 -11.22 14.93
C SER A 54 -28.30 -10.94 15.31
N ARG A 55 -29.04 -10.12 14.56
CA ARG A 55 -30.49 -9.92 14.77
C ARG A 55 -31.33 -11.06 14.17
N LYS A 56 -30.85 -11.74 13.13
CA LYS A 56 -31.56 -12.83 12.44
C LYS A 56 -31.53 -14.14 13.23
N TYR A 57 -30.49 -14.37 14.03
CA TYR A 57 -30.29 -15.60 14.82
C TYR A 57 -30.53 -15.41 16.34
N LYS A 58 -31.18 -14.30 16.74
CA LYS A 58 -31.58 -14.03 18.13
C LYS A 58 -33.10 -14.22 18.36
N ASN A 59 -33.76 -14.95 17.47
CA ASN A 59 -35.12 -15.48 17.67
C ASN A 59 -35.01 -16.96 17.99
#